data_AF-A0A4Y2CZ93-F1
#
_entry.id   AF-A0A4Y2CZ93-F1
#
_cell.length_a   1.000
_cell.length_b   1.000
_cell.length_c   1.000
_cell.angle_alpha   90.00
_cell.angle_beta   90.00
_cell.angle_gamma   90.00
#
_symmetry.space_group_name_H-M   'P 1'
#
loop_
_entity.id
_entity.type
_entity.pdbx_description
1 polymer ?
#
loop_
_entity_poly.entity_id
_entity_poly.type
_entity_poly.pdbx_seq_one_letter_code
_entity_poly.pdbx_strand_id
1 'polypeptide(L)'
;FYVVNVKSKPILGLKGCLELKLIERIDAIECSKISKNELIKQYKDVFTGTGEFPDELYHITLKDNAIPVIHPPRQVPQALQPKLKETLDKLEKEKIVSKVNKPTDWVQSLVIVEKPNGNLR
;
A
#
# COMPACT_ATOMS: atom_id res chain seq x y z
N PHE A 1 37.43 -19.17 -33.17
CA PHE A 1 38.02 -17.85 -32.87
C PHE A 1 38.65 -17.92 -31.48
N TYR A 2 39.62 -17.05 -31.18
CA TYR A 2 40.29 -17.05 -29.89
C TYR A 2 39.72 -15.93 -29.02
N VAL A 3 39.31 -16.27 -27.80
CA VAL A 3 38.96 -15.28 -26.77
C VAL A 3 40.20 -15.11 -25.89
N VAL A 4 40.78 -13.92 -25.92
CA VAL A 4 42.00 -13.59 -25.17
C VAL A 4 41.69 -12.56 -24.10
N ASN A 5 42.14 -12.82 -22.87
CA ASN A 5 41.95 -11.91 -21.74
C ASN A 5 43.14 -10.95 -21.64
N VAL A 6 43.14 -9.92 -22.49
CA VAL A 6 44.18 -8.88 -22.55
C VAL A 6 43.56 -7.50 -22.45
N LYS A 7 44.23 -6.59 -21.73
CA LYS A 7 43.84 -5.17 -21.66
C LYS A 7 44.20 -4.46 -22.97
N SER A 8 43.37 -4.62 -23.98
CA SER A 8 43.47 -3.89 -25.25
C SER A 8 42.08 -3.49 -25.76
N LYS A 9 42.04 -2.62 -26.77
CA LYS A 9 40.77 -2.25 -27.41
C LYS A 9 40.28 -3.43 -28.26
N PRO A 10 39.06 -3.97 -28.01
CA PRO A 10 38.55 -5.07 -28.81
C PRO A 10 38.32 -4.63 -30.25
N ILE A 11 38.71 -5.48 -31.20
CA ILE A 11 38.57 -5.24 -32.63
C ILE A 11 37.09 -5.32 -33.05
N LEU A 12 36.32 -6.18 -32.38
CA LEU A 12 34.90 -6.41 -32.65
C LEU A 12 34.09 -6.23 -31.35
N GLY A 13 33.03 -5.44 -31.45
CA GLY A 13 32.05 -5.28 -30.38
C GLY A 13 31.00 -6.39 -30.37
N LEU A 14 30.25 -6.49 -29.28
CA LEU A 14 29.20 -7.49 -29.06
C LEU A 14 28.25 -7.66 -30.27
N LYS A 15 27.78 -6.55 -30.85
CA LYS A 15 26.87 -6.56 -31.99
C LYS A 15 27.47 -7.25 -33.21
N GLY A 16 28.72 -6.91 -33.56
CA GLY A 16 29.43 -7.54 -34.68
C GLY A 16 29.71 -9.02 -34.45
N CYS A 17 30.04 -9.41 -33.22
CA CYS A 17 30.23 -10.82 -32.87
C CYS A 17 28.94 -11.65 -33.00
N LEU A 18 27.77 -11.06 -32.72
CA LEU A 18 26.46 -11.69 -32.94
C LEU A 18 26.12 -11.80 -34.42
N GLU A 19 26.32 -10.73 -35.20
CA GLU A 19 26.04 -10.70 -36.65
C GLU A 19 26.92 -11.69 -37.43
N LEU A 20 28.20 -11.80 -37.05
CA LEU A 20 29.15 -12.76 -37.62
C LEU A 20 28.98 -14.19 -37.08
N LYS A 21 27.98 -14.43 -36.21
CA LYS A 21 27.72 -15.73 -35.55
C LYS A 21 28.95 -16.30 -34.83
N LEU A 22 29.81 -15.43 -34.31
CA LEU A 22 30.97 -15.82 -33.50
C LEU A 22 30.56 -16.19 -32.08
N ILE A 23 29.50 -15.56 -31.58
CA ILE A 23 28.93 -15.84 -30.25
C ILE A 23 27.41 -16.00 -30.38
N GLU A 24 26.85 -16.88 -29.56
CA GLU A 24 25.42 -17.11 -29.43
C GLU A 24 25.01 -16.88 -27.98
N ARG A 25 23.89 -16.18 -27.76
CA ARG A 25 23.32 -15.99 -26.42
C ARG A 25 22.26 -17.07 -26.20
N ILE A 26 22.56 -17.99 -25.29
CA ILE A 26 21.74 -19.18 -25.05
C ILE A 26 20.65 -18.90 -24.01
N ASP A 27 20.96 -18.13 -22.96
CA ASP A 27 20.03 -17.74 -21.89
C ASP A 27 19.87 -16.21 -21.80
N ALA A 28 19.48 -15.57 -22.92
CA ALA A 28 19.08 -14.17 -22.86
C ALA A 28 17.74 -14.06 -22.13
N ILE A 29 17.75 -13.64 -20.86
CA ILE A 29 16.53 -13.22 -20.18
C ILE A 29 16.04 -11.95 -20.88
N GLU A 30 15.08 -12.10 -21.78
CA GLU A 30 14.28 -10.97 -22.23
C GLU A 30 13.48 -10.49 -21.03
N CYS A 31 13.87 -9.35 -20.45
CA CYS A 31 12.97 -8.61 -19.57
C CYS A 31 11.76 -8.22 -20.42
N SER A 32 10.73 -9.07 -20.42
CA SER A 32 9.44 -8.73 -20.97
C SER A 32 9.03 -7.42 -20.32
N LYS A 33 8.95 -6.36 -21.13
CA LYS A 33 8.49 -5.05 -20.67
C LYS A 33 6.99 -5.16 -20.44
N ILE A 34 6.60 -5.86 -19.37
CA ILE A 34 5.20 -5.95 -18.93
C ILE A 34 4.74 -4.51 -18.75
N SER A 35 3.71 -4.13 -19.49
CA SER A 35 3.18 -2.78 -19.38
C SER A 35 2.55 -2.60 -18.01
N LYS A 36 2.59 -1.37 -17.47
CA LYS A 36 1.95 -1.04 -16.19
C LYS A 36 0.48 -1.50 -16.14
N ASN A 37 -0.22 -1.40 -17.26
CA ASN A 37 -1.63 -1.77 -17.36
C ASN A 37 -1.84 -3.29 -17.30
N GLU A 38 -0.95 -4.09 -17.91
CA GLU A 38 -0.99 -5.55 -17.79
C GLU A 38 -0.74 -5.98 -16.35
N LEU A 39 0.21 -5.34 -15.66
CA LEU A 39 0.51 -5.63 -14.26
C LEU A 39 -0.68 -5.30 -13.35
N ILE A 40 -1.29 -4.13 -13.51
CA ILE A 40 -2.48 -3.74 -12.73
C ILE A 40 -3.65 -4.68 -13.01
N LYS A 41 -3.81 -5.12 -14.27
CA LYS A 41 -4.86 -6.06 -14.64
C LYS A 41 -4.63 -7.45 -14.03
N GLN A 42 -3.36 -7.89 -13.99
CA GLN A 42 -2.96 -9.19 -13.45
C GLN A 42 -3.13 -9.25 -11.92
N TYR A 43 -2.79 -8.18 -11.20
CA TYR A 43 -2.84 -8.10 -9.74
C TYR A 43 -3.88 -7.09 -9.26
N LYS A 44 -5.06 -7.13 -9.88
CA LYS A 44 -6.10 -6.13 -9.65
C LYS A 44 -6.52 -6.05 -8.18
N ASP A 45 -6.61 -7.20 -7.52
CA ASP A 45 -6.90 -7.37 -6.10
C ASP A 45 -5.95 -6.56 -5.21
N VAL A 46 -4.65 -6.58 -5.50
CA VAL A 46 -3.63 -5.81 -4.76
C VAL A 46 -3.81 -4.29 -4.92
N PHE A 47 -4.38 -3.85 -6.04
CA PHE A 47 -4.57 -2.43 -6.35
C PHE A 47 -6.00 -1.92 -6.09
N THR A 48 -6.85 -2.72 -5.44
CA THR A 48 -8.24 -2.34 -5.15
C THR A 48 -8.55 -2.35 -3.65
N GLY A 49 -9.12 -1.25 -3.16
CA GLY A 49 -9.57 -1.13 -1.77
C GLY A 49 -8.45 -0.95 -0.76
N THR A 50 -8.79 -1.12 0.52
CA THR A 50 -7.83 -1.01 1.65
C THR A 50 -7.14 -2.35 1.94
N GLY A 51 -7.75 -3.47 1.55
CA GLY A 51 -7.29 -4.82 1.90
C GLY A 51 -7.58 -5.18 3.37
N GLU A 52 -7.45 -6.46 3.68
CA GLU A 52 -7.58 -7.02 5.02
C GLU A 52 -6.39 -7.98 5.25
N PHE A 53 -5.84 -8.01 6.47
CA PHE A 53 -4.83 -9.00 6.81
C PHE A 53 -5.54 -10.36 6.97
N PRO A 54 -5.12 -11.41 6.23
CA PRO A 54 -5.81 -12.70 6.24
C PRO A 54 -5.54 -13.52 7.52
N ASP A 55 -4.55 -13.10 8.30
CA ASP A 55 -4.09 -13.80 9.50
C ASP A 55 -4.97 -13.51 10.72
N GLU A 56 -4.47 -13.87 11.91
CA GLU A 56 -5.19 -13.73 13.17
C GLU A 56 -5.57 -12.28 13.51
N LEU A 57 -6.69 -12.14 14.21
CA LEU A 57 -7.15 -10.85 14.74
C LEU A 57 -6.08 -10.23 15.63
N TYR A 58 -5.76 -8.96 15.37
CA TYR A 58 -4.80 -8.24 16.18
C TYR A 58 -5.30 -8.08 17.62
N HIS A 59 -4.52 -8.56 18.58
CA HIS A 59 -4.79 -8.42 20.01
C HIS A 59 -4.02 -7.22 20.60
N ILE A 60 -4.76 -6.24 21.12
CA ILE A 60 -4.17 -5.08 21.82
C ILE A 60 -3.80 -5.50 23.25
N THR A 61 -2.51 -5.70 23.49
CA THR A 61 -2.00 -6.01 24.84
C THR A 61 -1.86 -4.75 25.67
N LEU A 62 -2.54 -4.70 26.82
CA LEU A 62 -2.43 -3.59 27.77
C LEU A 62 -1.24 -3.80 28.72
N LYS A 63 -0.73 -2.71 29.27
CA LYS A 63 0.25 -2.77 30.37
C LYS A 63 -0.42 -3.25 31.65
N ASP A 64 0.37 -3.87 32.52
CA ASP A 64 -0.07 -4.22 33.87
C ASP A 64 -0.59 -2.98 34.61
N ASN A 65 -1.74 -3.11 35.25
CA ASN A 65 -2.44 -2.03 35.98
C ASN A 65 -2.87 -0.84 35.10
N ALA A 66 -3.11 -1.04 33.79
CA ALA A 66 -3.71 0.00 32.95
C ALA A 66 -5.10 0.42 33.48
N ILE A 67 -5.28 1.72 33.72
CA ILE A 67 -6.53 2.28 34.22
C ILE A 67 -7.36 2.81 33.05
N PRO A 68 -8.60 2.33 32.86
CA PRO A 68 -9.49 2.81 31.80
C PRO A 68 -9.85 4.29 31.97
N VAL A 69 -9.91 5.01 30.84
CA VAL A 69 -10.28 6.43 30.81
C VAL A 69 -11.39 6.66 29.78
N ILE A 70 -12.42 7.37 30.22
CA ILE A 70 -13.55 7.79 29.38
C ILE A 70 -13.48 9.30 29.19
N HIS A 71 -13.22 9.71 27.95
CA HIS A 71 -13.26 11.12 27.57
C HIS A 71 -14.70 11.53 27.25
N PRO A 72 -15.15 12.72 27.71
CA PRO A 72 -16.45 13.24 27.31
C PRO A 72 -16.48 13.53 25.80
N PRO A 73 -17.65 13.43 25.13
CA PRO A 73 -17.79 13.77 23.72
C PRO A 73 -17.38 15.22 23.43
N ARG A 74 -16.55 15.42 22.40
CA ARG A 74 -16.14 16.76 21.94
C ARG A 74 -17.24 17.37 21.07
N GLN A 75 -17.50 18.66 21.26
CA GLN A 75 -18.40 19.40 20.36
C GLN A 75 -17.79 19.52 18.97
N VAL A 76 -18.57 19.16 17.95
CA VAL A 76 -18.19 19.27 16.54
C VAL A 76 -18.87 20.51 15.95
N PRO A 77 -18.11 21.43 15.32
CA PRO A 77 -18.68 22.59 14.64
C PRO A 77 -19.80 22.18 13.67
N GLN A 78 -20.92 22.92 13.68
CA GLN A 78 -22.10 22.60 12.88
C GLN A 78 -21.78 22.41 11.40
N ALA A 79 -20.86 23.22 10.86
CA ALA A 79 -20.43 23.15 9.47
C ALA A 79 -19.74 21.81 9.11
N LEU A 80 -19.11 21.14 10.08
CA LEU A 80 -18.36 19.89 9.86
C LEU A 80 -19.20 18.64 10.11
N GLN A 81 -20.32 18.75 10.83
CA GLN A 81 -21.15 17.58 11.17
C GLN A 81 -21.61 16.77 9.95
N PRO A 82 -22.07 17.38 8.82
CA PRO A 82 -22.49 16.62 7.65
C PRO A 82 -21.32 15.82 7.03
N LYS A 83 -20.16 16.46 6.86
CA LYS A 83 -18.95 15.82 6.31
C LYS A 83 -18.41 14.73 7.23
N LEU A 84 -18.46 14.96 8.54
CA LEU A 84 -18.02 13.98 9.53
C LEU A 84 -18.92 12.74 9.46
N LYS A 85 -20.23 12.93 9.40
CA LYS A 85 -21.20 11.84 9.26
C LYS A 85 -20.95 11.04 7.98
N GLU A 86 -20.81 11.70 6.84
CA GLU A 86 -20.50 11.05 5.56
C GLU A 86 -19.22 10.21 5.64
N THR A 87 -18.18 10.73 6.30
CA THR A 87 -16.92 10.02 6.48
C THR A 87 -17.11 8.77 7.36
N LEU A 88 -17.82 8.89 8.48
CA LEU A 88 -18.09 7.76 9.37
C LEU A 88 -18.97 6.69 8.72
N ASP A 89 -20.03 7.10 7.99
CA ASP A 89 -20.92 6.20 7.25
C ASP A 89 -20.14 5.45 6.15
N LYS A 90 -19.20 6.13 5.48
CA LYS A 90 -18.29 5.48 4.52
C LYS A 90 -17.40 4.44 5.19
N LEU A 91 -16.76 4.77 6.31
CA LEU A 91 -15.88 3.84 7.03
C LEU A 91 -16.65 2.63 7.58
N GLU A 92 -17.90 2.83 8.02
CA GLU A 92 -18.79 1.74 8.44
C GLU A 92 -19.17 0.83 7.25
N LYS A 93 -19.49 1.42 6.10
CA LYS A 93 -19.79 0.67 4.86
C LYS A 93 -18.58 -0.14 4.36
N GLU A 94 -17.38 0.42 4.50
CA GLU A 94 -16.10 -0.25 4.21
C GLU A 94 -15.68 -1.27 5.29
N LYS A 95 -16.50 -1.45 6.35
CA LYS A 95 -16.25 -2.36 7.48
C LYS A 95 -14.96 -2.07 8.26
N ILE A 96 -14.46 -0.83 8.18
CA ILE A 96 -13.26 -0.38 8.91
C ILE A 96 -13.62 -0.05 10.36
N VAL A 97 -14.83 0.49 10.59
CA VAL A 97 -15.34 0.81 11.93
C VAL A 97 -16.74 0.23 12.12
N SER A 98 -17.15 0.05 13.37
CA SER A 98 -18.48 -0.45 13.72
C SER A 98 -19.10 0.35 14.86
N LYS A 99 -20.42 0.49 14.87
CA LYS A 99 -21.15 1.09 15.99
C LYS A 99 -21.05 0.23 17.24
N VAL A 100 -20.81 0.88 18.38
CA VAL A 100 -20.79 0.24 19.70
C VAL A 100 -21.93 0.85 20.52
N ASN A 101 -22.92 0.02 20.87
CA ASN A 101 -24.13 0.46 21.59
C ASN A 101 -24.11 0.08 23.08
N LYS A 102 -22.98 -0.45 23.56
CA LYS A 102 -22.78 -0.85 24.96
C LYS A 102 -21.74 0.08 25.62
N PRO A 103 -21.80 0.27 26.95
CA PRO A 103 -20.73 0.95 27.67
C PRO A 103 -19.37 0.28 27.41
N THR A 104 -18.34 1.09 27.25
CA THR A 104 -16.95 0.65 27.10
C THR A 104 -16.08 1.31 28.16
N ASP A 105 -15.07 0.58 28.63
CA ASP A 105 -14.15 1.11 29.63
C ASP A 105 -13.26 2.22 29.05
N TRP A 106 -13.03 2.20 27.74
CA TRP A 106 -12.20 3.16 27.03
C TRP A 106 -13.02 3.98 26.04
N VAL A 107 -12.93 5.31 26.14
CA VAL A 107 -13.47 6.25 25.16
C VAL A 107 -12.46 7.36 24.96
N GLN A 108 -12.01 7.55 23.72
CA GLN A 108 -11.07 8.60 23.37
C GLN A 108 -11.75 9.72 22.59
N SER A 109 -11.31 10.97 22.79
CA SER A 109 -11.83 12.11 22.05
C SER A 109 -11.51 12.02 20.55
N LEU A 110 -12.50 12.27 19.71
CA LEU A 110 -12.32 12.44 18.26
C LEU A 110 -11.59 13.75 17.96
N VAL A 111 -10.67 13.70 17.00
CA VAL A 111 -9.97 14.86 16.41
C VAL A 111 -10.28 14.86 14.92
N ILE A 112 -10.67 16.01 14.37
CA ILE A 112 -11.04 16.17 12.97
C ILE A 112 -9.99 17.04 12.29
N VAL A 113 -9.42 16.55 11.20
CA VAL A 113 -8.42 17.29 10.40
C VAL A 113 -8.90 17.40 8.96
N GLU A 114 -8.95 18.62 8.43
CA GLU A 114 -9.21 18.83 7.01
C GLU A 114 -7.95 18.56 6.19
N LYS A 115 -8.06 17.70 5.18
CA LYS A 115 -7.00 17.46 4.20
C LYS A 115 -6.99 18.58 3.14
N PRO A 116 -5.87 18.78 2.42
CA PRO A 116 -5.81 19.73 1.31
C PRO A 116 -6.84 19.48 0.19
N ASN A 117 -7.35 18.26 0.06
CA ASN A 117 -8.42 17.91 -0.89
C ASN A 117 -9.85 18.16 -0.37
N GLY A 118 -10.00 18.77 0.82
CA GLY A 118 -11.29 19.14 1.41
C GLY A 118 -12.02 18.03 2.17
N ASN A 119 -11.47 16.81 2.18
CA ASN A 119 -11.99 15.67 2.93
C ASN A 119 -11.49 15.66 4.38
N LEU A 120 -12.25 15.04 5.27
CA LEU A 120 -11.84 14.90 6.68
C LEU A 120 -10.93 13.68 6.88
N ARG A 121 -10.05 13.77 7.89
CA ARG A 121 -9.28 12.68 8.48
C ARG A 121 -9.54 12.63 9.97
#